data_AF-A0A433UGV3-F1
#
_entry.id   AF-A0A433UGV3-F1
#
_cell.length_a   1.000
_cell.length_b   1.000
_cell.length_c   1.000
_cell.angle_alpha   90.00
_cell.angle_beta   90.00
_cell.angle_gamma   90.00
#
_symmetry.space_group_name_H-M   'P 1'
#
loop_
_entity.id
_entity.type
_entity.pdbx_description
1 polymer ?
#
loop_
_entity_poly.entity_id
_entity_poly.type
_entity_poly.pdbx_seq_one_letter_code
_entity_poly.pdbx_strand_id
1 'polypeptide(L)'
;MTRVYLDTSIFNRPFDDQTQPKIFLETQAVILILQMVEAKILELVNSSVLEYENSRNPFTINQQSMDRYLQIATFRVLVDENIRVRAKQL
;
A
#
# COMPACT_ATOMS: atom_id res chain seq x y z
N MET A 1 16.50 5.08 8.50
CA MET A 1 15.87 4.85 7.18
C MET A 1 14.41 5.22 7.29
N THR A 2 13.83 5.86 6.27
CA THR A 2 12.45 6.36 6.36
C THR A 2 11.47 5.21 6.09
N ARG A 3 10.52 5.01 7.01
CA ARG A 3 9.44 4.04 6.85
C ARG A 3 8.22 4.69 6.24
N VAL A 4 7.59 4.01 5.30
CA VAL A 4 6.37 4.44 4.66
C VAL A 4 5.28 3.39 4.84
N TYR A 5 4.12 3.85 5.27
CA TYR A 5 2.89 3.07 5.29
C TYR A 5 1.98 3.61 4.19
N LEU A 6 1.60 2.75 3.25
CA LEU A 6 0.76 3.12 2.11
C LEU A 6 -0.61 2.49 2.28
N ASP A 7 -1.66 3.29 2.04
CA ASP A 7 -3.05 2.85 2.03
C ASP A 7 -3.32 1.92 0.83
N THR A 8 -4.32 1.03 0.90
CA THR A 8 -4.70 0.15 -0.21
C THR A 8 -5.04 0.90 -1.49
N SER A 9 -5.62 2.10 -1.37
CA SER A 9 -5.92 2.98 -2.52
C SER A 9 -4.67 3.35 -3.33
N ILE A 10 -3.52 3.50 -2.68
CA ILE A 10 -2.24 3.84 -3.34
C ILE A 10 -1.80 2.71 -4.27
N PHE A 11 -1.86 1.46 -3.80
CA PHE A 11 -1.51 0.29 -4.62
C PHE A 11 -2.47 0.09 -5.80
N ASN A 12 -3.71 0.57 -5.68
CA ASN A 12 -4.71 0.47 -6.74
C ASN A 12 -4.62 1.58 -7.79
N ARG A 13 -3.92 2.69 -7.51
CA ARG A 13 -3.86 3.86 -8.41
C ARG A 13 -3.44 3.56 -9.86
N PRO A 14 -2.46 2.65 -10.12
CA PRO A 14 -2.10 2.27 -11.48
C PRO A 14 -3.23 1.61 -12.30
N PHE A 15 -4.26 1.10 -11.63
CA PHE A 15 -5.40 0.40 -12.25
C PHE A 15 -6.64 1.28 -12.40
N ASP A 16 -6.63 2.49 -11.84
CA ASP A 16 -7.69 3.47 -12.03
C ASP A 16 -7.67 4.02 -13.47
N ASP A 17 -8.67 4.84 -13.81
CA ASP A 17 -8.77 5.49 -15.11
C ASP A 17 -7.62 6.49 -15.37
N GLN A 18 -6.61 6.02 -16.11
CA GLN A 18 -5.41 6.79 -16.42
C GLN A 18 -5.65 7.92 -17.43
N THR A 19 -6.86 8.06 -18.00
CA THR A 19 -7.18 9.21 -18.87
C THR A 19 -7.33 10.51 -18.06
N GLN A 20 -7.54 10.40 -16.75
CA GLN A 20 -7.61 11.53 -15.84
C GLN A 20 -6.19 12.02 -15.49
N PRO A 21 -5.80 13.26 -15.83
CA PRO A 21 -4.43 13.74 -15.64
C PRO A 21 -3.93 13.65 -14.19
N LYS A 22 -4.82 13.87 -13.22
CA LYS A 22 -4.50 13.74 -11.79
C LYS A 22 -4.13 12.30 -11.42
N ILE A 23 -4.94 11.33 -11.83
CA ILE A 23 -4.72 9.91 -11.55
C ILE A 23 -3.41 9.47 -12.20
N PHE A 24 -3.17 9.88 -13.45
CA PHE A 24 -1.92 9.60 -14.16
C PHE A 24 -0.69 10.08 -13.37
N LEU A 25 -0.69 11.33 -12.89
CA LEU A 25 0.43 11.87 -12.11
C LEU A 25 0.61 11.17 -10.77
N GLU A 26 -0.49 10.85 -10.08
CA GLU A 26 -0.43 10.11 -8.82
C GLU A 26 0.12 8.70 -9.05
N THR A 27 -0.29 8.00 -10.11
CA THR A 27 0.28 6.71 -10.52
C THR A 27 1.79 6.80 -10.71
N GLN A 28 2.30 7.84 -11.36
CA GLN A 28 3.76 8.03 -11.52
C GLN A 28 4.45 8.20 -10.16
N ALA A 29 3.86 8.96 -9.25
CA ALA A 29 4.38 9.11 -7.90
C ALA A 29 4.39 7.78 -7.12
N VAL A 30 3.34 6.96 -7.24
CA VAL A 30 3.27 5.62 -6.64
C VAL A 30 4.39 4.74 -7.18
N ILE A 31 4.57 4.70 -8.49
CA ILE A 31 5.63 3.89 -9.13
C ILE A 31 7.01 4.29 -8.60
N LEU A 32 7.29 5.60 -8.50
CA LEU A 32 8.56 6.09 -7.95
C LEU A 32 8.75 5.67 -6.48
N ILE A 33 7.72 5.76 -5.64
CA ILE A 33 7.79 5.32 -4.25
C ILE A 33 8.11 3.82 -4.18
N LEU A 34 7.45 2.99 -5.00
CA LEU A 34 7.67 1.55 -5.01
C LEU A 34 9.07 1.19 -5.54
N GLN A 35 9.59 1.91 -6.54
CA GLN A 35 10.99 1.78 -6.98
C GLN A 35 11.98 2.14 -5.88
N MET A 36 11.70 3.18 -5.08
CA MET A 36 12.53 3.53 -3.93
C MET A 36 12.49 2.47 -2.82
N VAL A 37 11.38 1.76 -2.67
CA VAL A 37 11.29 0.59 -1.77
C VAL A 37 12.17 -0.55 -2.30
N GLU A 38 12.06 -0.90 -3.58
CA GLU A 38 12.87 -1.95 -4.20
C GLU A 38 14.38 -1.64 -4.15
N ALA A 39 14.73 -0.37 -4.35
CA ALA A 39 16.11 0.13 -4.24
C ALA A 39 16.62 0.23 -2.79
N LYS A 40 15.81 -0.16 -1.79
CA LYS A 40 16.14 -0.05 -0.36
C LYS A 40 16.55 1.37 0.01
N ILE A 41 15.81 2.37 -0.49
CA ILE A 41 15.88 3.76 -0.05
C ILE A 41 14.77 4.03 0.98
N LEU A 42 13.61 3.40 0.80
CA LEU A 42 12.49 3.41 1.73
C LEU A 42 12.25 2.02 2.31
N GLU A 43 11.78 1.97 3.55
CA GLU A 43 11.28 0.76 4.20
C GLU A 43 9.76 0.73 4.11
N LEU A 44 9.20 -0.22 3.36
CA LEU A 44 7.76 -0.40 3.26
C LEU A 44 7.22 -1.13 4.49
N VAL A 45 6.10 -0.64 5.03
CA VAL A 45 5.36 -1.26 6.13
C VAL A 45 4.10 -1.93 5.58
N ASN A 46 3.92 -3.20 5.92
CA ASN A 46 2.70 -3.98 5.72
C ASN A 46 1.91 -4.07 7.04
N SER A 47 0.60 -4.34 6.98
CA SER A 47 -0.22 -4.68 8.14
C SER A 47 -1.28 -5.73 7.86
N SER A 48 -1.77 -6.38 8.92
CA SER A 48 -2.94 -7.27 8.82
C SER A 48 -4.21 -6.59 8.28
N VAL A 49 -4.30 -5.25 8.34
CA VAL A 49 -5.43 -4.49 7.75
C VAL A 49 -5.27 -4.41 6.24
N LEU A 50 -4.07 -4.08 5.74
CA LEU A 50 -3.79 -4.04 4.30
C LEU A 50 -4.00 -5.41 3.66
N GLU A 51 -3.54 -6.48 4.31
CA GLU A 51 -3.76 -7.86 3.87
C GLU A 51 -5.26 -8.19 3.79
N TYR A 52 -6.02 -7.81 4.82
CA TYR A 52 -7.47 -8.02 4.85
C TYR A 52 -8.17 -7.25 3.74
N GLU A 53 -7.90 -5.96 3.58
CA GLU A 53 -8.50 -5.14 2.52
C GLU A 53 -8.14 -5.65 1.12
N ASN A 54 -6.88 -6.04 0.90
CA ASN A 54 -6.46 -6.63 -0.38
C ASN A 54 -7.15 -7.97 -0.65
N SER A 55 -7.38 -8.79 0.38
CA SER A 55 -8.14 -10.06 0.25
C SER A 55 -9.58 -9.85 -0.22
N ARG A 56 -10.13 -8.64 -0.02
CA ARG A 56 -11.49 -8.24 -0.42
C ARG A 56 -11.53 -7.54 -1.77
N ASN A 57 -10.39 -7.33 -2.42
CA ASN A 57 -10.34 -6.72 -3.74
C ASN A 57 -10.98 -7.68 -4.78
N PRO A 58 -12.02 -7.25 -5.52
CA PRO A 58 -12.69 -8.11 -6.51
C PRO A 58 -11.84 -8.35 -7.75
N PHE A 59 -10.81 -7.52 -7.99
CA PHE A 59 -9.94 -7.62 -9.16
C PHE A 59 -8.67 -8.39 -8.83
N THR A 60 -8.58 -9.63 -9.32
CA THR A 60 -7.46 -10.53 -9.04
C THR A 60 -6.10 -9.97 -9.45
N ILE A 61 -6.04 -9.18 -10.54
CA ILE A 61 -4.79 -8.56 -11.01
C ILE A 61 -4.27 -7.55 -9.98
N ASN A 62 -5.16 -6.68 -9.48
CA ASN A 62 -4.81 -5.69 -8.47
C ASN A 62 -4.37 -6.38 -7.18
N GLN A 63 -5.10 -7.43 -6.77
CA GLN A 63 -4.77 -8.21 -5.59
C GLN A 63 -3.35 -8.80 -5.68
N GLN A 64 -3.04 -9.48 -6.77
CA GLN A 64 -1.72 -10.08 -7.00
C GLN A 64 -0.61 -9.04 -7.10
N SER A 65 -0.90 -7.87 -7.68
CA SER A 65 0.06 -6.77 -7.76
C SER A 65 0.41 -6.25 -6.37
N MET A 66 -0.60 -5.99 -5.54
CA MET A 66 -0.39 -5.52 -4.17
C MET A 66 0.31 -6.59 -3.30
N ASP A 67 -0.05 -7.87 -3.43
CA ASP A 67 0.58 -8.96 -2.66
C ASP A 67 2.09 -9.03 -2.87
N ARG A 68 2.57 -8.80 -4.10
CA ARG A 68 4.01 -8.75 -4.39
C ARG A 68 4.71 -7.63 -3.61
N TYR A 69 4.08 -6.47 -3.50
CA TYR A 69 4.64 -5.36 -2.72
C TYR A 69 4.55 -5.60 -1.21
N LEU A 70 3.47 -6.21 -0.73
CA LEU A 70 3.37 -6.56 0.70
C LEU A 70 4.42 -7.61 1.11
N GLN A 71 4.85 -8.48 0.20
CA GLN A 71 5.92 -9.46 0.43
C GLN A 71 7.33 -8.84 0.55
N ILE A 72 7.58 -7.68 -0.07
CA ILE A 72 8.87 -6.97 0.05
C ILE A 72 8.93 -6.04 1.26
N ALA A 73 7.81 -5.85 1.96
CA ALA A 73 7.76 -5.01 3.15
C ALA A 73 8.72 -5.52 4.23
N THR A 74 9.46 -4.60 4.85
CA THR A 74 10.47 -4.95 5.87
C THR A 74 9.88 -5.02 7.27
N PHE A 75 8.66 -4.51 7.45
CA PHE A 75 7.91 -4.55 8.71
C PHE A 75 6.48 -4.99 8.47
N ARG A 76 5.98 -5.87 9.34
CA ARG A 76 4.57 -6.29 9.36
C ARG A 76 3.94 -5.97 10.71
N VAL A 77 2.86 -5.18 10.69
CA VAL A 77 2.14 -4.76 11.89
C VAL A 77 0.84 -5.56 12.03
N LEU A 78 0.66 -6.20 13.18
CA LEU A 78 -0.62 -6.83 13.54
C LEU A 78 -1.46 -5.83 14.32
N VAL A 79 -2.78 -5.83 14.07
CA VAL A 79 -3.71 -5.02 14.87
C VAL A 79 -3.73 -5.55 16.30
N ASP A 80 -3.41 -4.67 17.25
CA ASP A 80 -3.53 -4.91 18.68
C ASP A 80 -4.59 -3.98 19.31
N GLU A 81 -4.79 -4.11 20.62
CA GLU A 81 -5.78 -3.29 21.33
C GLU A 81 -5.39 -1.81 21.38
N ASN A 82 -4.10 -1.48 21.41
CA ASN A 82 -3.64 -0.08 21.42
C ASN A 82 -4.00 0.61 20.10
N ILE A 83 -3.79 -0.09 18.97
CA ILE A 83 -4.18 0.38 17.63
C ILE A 83 -5.70 0.55 17.56
N ARG A 84 -6.48 -0.40 18.09
CA ARG A 84 -7.96 -0.30 18.12
C ARG A 84 -8.45 0.87 18.95
N VAL A 85 -7.87 1.09 20.12
CA VAL A 85 -8.22 2.23 20.98
C VAL A 85 -7.88 3.55 20.29
N ARG A 86 -6.69 3.65 19.69
CA ARG A 86 -6.28 4.84 18.94
C ARG A 86 -7.21 5.13 17.76
N ALA A 87 -7.63 4.11 17.02
CA ALA A 87 -8.52 4.26 15.87
C ALA A 87 -9.88 4.84 16.25
N LYS A 88 -10.39 4.59 17.46
CA LYS A 88 -11.67 5.15 17.96
C LYS A 88 -11.59 6.64 18.34
N GLN A 89 -10.38 7.22 18.36
CA GLN A 89 -10.14 8.61 18.76
C GLN A 89 -9.92 9.55 17.56
N LEU A 90 -9.91 9.02 16.34
CA LEU A 90 -9.76 9.73 15.08
C LEU A 90 -11.11 9.80 14.36
#